data_AF-A0A8H7ZUX0-F1
#
_entry.id   AF-A0A8H7ZUX0-F1
#
_cell.length_a   1.000
_cell.length_b   1.000
_cell.length_c   1.000
_cell.angle_alpha   90.00
_cell.angle_beta   90.00
_cell.angle_gamma   90.00
#
_symmetry.space_group_name_H-M   'P 1'
#
loop_
_entity.id
_entity.type
_entity.pdbx_description
1 polymer ?
#
loop_
_entity_poly.entity_id
_entity_poly.type
_entity_poly.pdbx_seq_one_letter_code
_entity_poly.pdbx_strand_id
1 'polypeptide(L)'
;MAPSLEAVRAKLEKCGQGHLLAFYDKLADADRAALLGRLDSLDVERATRICRKSLRDLADLEAGTGSKNADLKPLPDSSFASLVAVAGEGRGAGAAAAEEWEAEGLRQIARGAVAVVVMAGGQGTRLGSTDPKGCYDIKLPSRKSLFQLQAERIARLQQLAARRLAQEASADRPVVIPWYVMTSGPTRGATEKFFRDHRFFGLDPENVVFFEQANSLTLVNFLFDAEFQISAAPDGNGGVYAALKTEKVLDDMDRRGIKYVHAYCVDNW
;
A
#
# COMPACT_ATOMS: atom_id res chain seq x y z
N MET A 1 10.29 13.06 26.92
CA MET A 1 10.31 12.54 28.31
C MET A 1 10.00 11.06 28.26
N ALA A 2 10.65 10.22 29.06
CA ALA A 2 10.29 8.81 29.14
C ALA A 2 8.88 8.69 29.77
N PRO A 3 7.99 7.86 29.21
CA PRO A 3 6.64 7.70 29.73
C PRO A 3 6.66 7.08 31.14
N SER A 4 5.83 7.59 32.05
CA SER A 4 5.75 7.04 33.41
C SER A 4 4.96 5.73 33.42
N LEU A 5 5.37 4.79 34.28
CA LEU A 5 4.68 3.52 34.46
C LEU A 5 3.21 3.72 34.82
N GLU A 6 2.90 4.69 35.68
CA GLU A 6 1.53 4.99 36.10
C GLU A 6 0.65 5.45 34.94
N ALA A 7 1.17 6.33 34.07
CA ALA A 7 0.43 6.81 32.91
C ALA A 7 0.14 5.69 31.91
N VAL A 8 1.15 4.86 31.62
CA VAL A 8 1.00 3.70 30.72
C VAL A 8 0.04 2.68 31.31
N ARG A 9 0.14 2.38 32.61
CA ARG A 9 -0.77 1.47 33.31
C ARG A 9 -2.22 1.94 33.23
N ALA A 10 -2.49 3.21 33.55
CA ALA A 10 -3.83 3.78 33.50
C ALA A 10 -4.44 3.69 32.08
N LYS A 11 -3.64 4.01 31.05
CA LYS A 11 -4.04 3.89 29.63
C LYS A 11 -4.43 2.46 29.27
N LEU A 12 -3.61 1.48 29.66
CA LEU A 12 -3.85 0.06 29.37
C LEU A 12 -5.06 -0.50 30.12
N GLU A 13 -5.19 -0.20 31.41
CA GLU A 13 -6.31 -0.67 32.24
C GLU A 13 -7.65 -0.14 31.74
N LYS A 14 -7.71 1.15 31.33
CA LYS A 14 -8.90 1.74 30.69
C LYS A 14 -9.36 0.96 29.45
N CYS A 15 -8.42 0.33 28.75
CA CYS A 15 -8.67 -0.47 27.56
C CYS A 15 -8.81 -1.98 27.83
N GLY A 16 -8.66 -2.43 29.07
CA GLY A 16 -8.65 -3.85 29.41
C GLY A 16 -7.38 -4.58 28.92
N GLN A 17 -6.28 -3.86 28.70
CA GLN A 17 -4.99 -4.39 28.22
C GLN A 17 -3.92 -4.41 29.32
N GLY A 18 -4.33 -4.42 30.60
CA GLY A 18 -3.42 -4.37 31.75
C GLY A 18 -2.46 -5.57 31.82
N HIS A 19 -2.80 -6.70 31.20
CA HIS A 19 -1.96 -7.90 31.14
C HIS A 19 -0.61 -7.67 30.43
N LEU A 20 -0.49 -6.63 29.60
CA LEU A 20 0.78 -6.28 28.94
C LEU A 20 1.87 -5.84 29.94
N LEU A 21 1.50 -5.48 31.17
CA LEU A 21 2.45 -5.16 32.24
C LEU A 21 2.66 -6.32 33.22
N ALA A 22 2.10 -7.51 32.98
CA ALA A 22 2.15 -8.64 33.93
C ALA A 22 3.58 -9.11 34.25
N PHE A 23 4.53 -8.91 33.34
CA PHE A 23 5.93 -9.31 33.53
C PHE A 23 6.86 -8.12 33.76
N TYR A 24 6.35 -6.89 33.84
CA TYR A 24 7.15 -5.65 33.92
C TYR A 24 8.17 -5.68 35.07
N ASP A 25 7.76 -6.14 36.24
CA ASP A 25 8.61 -6.20 37.43
C ASP A 25 9.73 -7.26 37.32
N LYS A 26 9.63 -8.18 36.35
CA LYS A 26 10.64 -9.23 36.11
C LYS A 26 11.67 -8.86 35.03
N LEU A 27 11.46 -7.74 34.33
CA LEU A 27 12.36 -7.26 33.29
C LEU A 27 13.56 -6.49 33.87
N ALA A 28 14.68 -6.48 33.13
CA ALA A 28 15.80 -5.60 33.44
C ALA A 28 15.43 -4.14 33.14
N ASP A 29 16.13 -3.18 33.76
CA ASP A 29 15.76 -1.76 33.67
C ASP A 29 15.79 -1.20 32.24
N ALA A 30 16.71 -1.67 31.40
CA ALA A 30 16.76 -1.31 29.98
C ALA A 30 15.51 -1.80 29.22
N ASP A 31 15.07 -3.02 29.49
CA ASP A 31 13.90 -3.63 28.85
C ASP A 31 12.59 -3.00 29.34
N ARG A 32 12.54 -2.57 30.61
CA ARG A 32 11.41 -1.82 31.18
C ARG A 32 11.21 -0.49 30.45
N ALA A 33 12.28 0.27 30.27
CA ALA A 33 12.23 1.55 29.56
C ALA A 33 11.80 1.37 28.09
N ALA A 34 12.35 0.35 27.41
CA ALA A 34 11.97 0.01 26.04
C ALA A 34 10.50 -0.41 25.92
N LEU A 35 10.01 -1.24 26.84
CA LEU A 35 8.62 -1.68 26.86
C LEU A 35 7.66 -0.51 27.09
N LEU A 36 7.96 0.39 28.05
CA LEU A 36 7.13 1.56 28.30
C LEU A 36 7.10 2.50 27.09
N GLY A 37 8.25 2.77 26.47
CA GLY A 37 8.32 3.58 25.25
C GLY A 37 7.45 3.01 24.12
N ARG A 38 7.50 1.69 23.93
CA ARG A 38 6.67 0.99 22.95
C ARG A 38 5.18 1.08 23.27
N LEU A 39 4.77 0.75 24.50
CA LEU A 39 3.37 0.79 24.92
C LEU A 39 2.77 2.20 24.86
N ASP A 40 3.59 3.21 25.14
CA ASP A 40 3.18 4.61 25.04
C ASP A 40 2.92 5.02 23.58
N SER A 41 3.78 4.59 22.65
CA SER A 41 3.63 4.87 21.21
C SER A 41 2.39 4.26 20.57
N LEU A 42 1.81 3.21 21.17
CA LEU A 42 0.64 2.51 20.61
C LEU A 42 -0.66 3.26 20.90
N ASP A 43 -1.50 3.43 19.89
CA ASP A 43 -2.88 3.90 20.07
C ASP A 43 -3.80 2.74 20.50
N VAL A 44 -3.59 2.30 21.75
CA VAL A 44 -4.31 1.19 22.38
C VAL A 44 -5.82 1.45 22.45
N GLU A 45 -6.22 2.71 22.66
CA GLU A 45 -7.63 3.09 22.69
C GLU A 45 -8.31 2.90 21.34
N ARG A 46 -7.67 3.35 20.25
CA ARG A 46 -8.18 3.15 18.89
C ARG A 46 -8.23 1.68 18.53
N ALA A 47 -7.16 0.92 18.76
CA ALA A 47 -7.12 -0.50 18.43
C ALA A 47 -8.22 -1.27 19.17
N THR A 48 -8.34 -1.06 20.49
CA THR A 48 -9.39 -1.68 21.31
C THR A 48 -10.79 -1.33 20.81
N ARG A 49 -11.02 -0.05 20.44
CA ARG A 49 -12.30 0.42 19.90
C ARG A 49 -12.65 -0.27 18.58
N ILE A 50 -11.68 -0.43 17.68
CA ILE A 50 -11.85 -1.11 16.39
C ILE A 50 -12.22 -2.58 16.64
N CYS A 51 -11.43 -3.32 17.43
CA CYS A 51 -11.71 -4.74 17.72
C CYS A 51 -13.10 -4.94 18.36
N ARG A 52 -13.46 -4.12 19.35
CA ARG A 52 -14.79 -4.20 19.98
C ARG A 52 -15.93 -3.86 19.03
N LYS A 53 -15.72 -2.95 18.09
CA LYS A 53 -16.72 -2.66 17.05
C LYS A 53 -16.86 -3.85 16.11
N SER A 54 -15.75 -4.36 15.56
CA SER A 54 -15.76 -5.49 14.63
C SER A 54 -16.41 -6.75 15.22
N LEU A 55 -16.17 -7.05 16.50
CA LEU A 55 -16.83 -8.17 17.17
C LEU A 55 -18.31 -7.96 17.41
N ARG A 56 -18.74 -6.73 17.73
CA ARG A 56 -20.16 -6.41 17.87
C ARG A 56 -20.88 -6.52 16.53
N ASP A 57 -20.30 -5.94 15.48
CA ASP A 57 -20.85 -6.02 14.12
C ASP A 57 -20.97 -7.50 13.68
N LEU A 58 -20.00 -8.35 14.00
CA LEU A 58 -20.06 -9.80 13.73
C LEU A 58 -21.18 -10.48 14.54
N ALA A 59 -21.28 -10.20 15.84
CA ALA A 59 -22.32 -10.77 16.70
C ALA A 59 -23.73 -10.35 16.25
N ASP A 60 -23.91 -9.09 15.80
CA ASP A 60 -25.18 -8.59 15.26
C ASP A 60 -25.54 -9.30 13.94
N LEU A 61 -24.56 -9.56 13.07
CA LEU A 61 -24.75 -10.35 11.86
C LEU A 61 -25.19 -11.79 12.17
N GLU A 62 -24.52 -12.45 13.12
CA GLU A 62 -24.84 -13.82 13.55
C GLU A 62 -26.20 -13.91 14.24
N ALA A 63 -26.54 -12.95 15.11
CA ALA A 63 -27.85 -12.84 15.75
C ALA A 63 -28.96 -12.44 14.76
N GLY A 64 -28.59 -12.06 13.54
CA GLY A 64 -29.52 -11.68 12.50
C GLY A 64 -30.24 -10.35 12.75
N THR A 65 -29.72 -9.55 13.68
CA THR A 65 -30.12 -8.16 14.01
C THR A 65 -29.34 -7.13 13.20
N GLY A 66 -28.25 -7.54 12.54
CA GLY A 66 -27.52 -6.74 11.57
C GLY A 66 -28.36 -6.38 10.34
N SER A 67 -27.93 -5.35 9.61
CA SER A 67 -28.61 -4.84 8.40
C SER A 67 -28.78 -5.94 7.34
N LYS A 68 -29.91 -6.66 7.38
CA LYS A 68 -30.33 -7.63 6.37
C LYS A 68 -31.00 -6.90 5.22
N ASN A 69 -30.49 -7.11 4.01
CA ASN A 69 -30.87 -6.51 2.73
C ASN A 69 -30.06 -5.26 2.34
N ALA A 70 -28.81 -5.48 1.92
CA ALA A 70 -28.24 -4.59 0.92
C ALA A 70 -28.99 -4.83 -0.40
N ASP A 71 -29.65 -3.78 -0.93
CA ASP A 71 -30.25 -3.79 -2.26
C ASP A 71 -29.13 -3.79 -3.31
N LEU A 72 -28.63 -4.99 -3.61
CA LEU A 72 -27.53 -5.20 -4.54
C LEU A 72 -28.02 -5.00 -5.98
N LYS A 73 -27.56 -3.91 -6.60
CA LYS A 73 -27.88 -3.56 -7.99
C LYS A 73 -26.60 -3.45 -8.83
N PRO A 74 -26.68 -3.72 -10.14
CA PRO A 74 -25.59 -3.43 -11.06
C PRO A 74 -25.21 -1.94 -11.03
N LEU A 75 -23.98 -1.63 -11.43
CA LEU A 75 -23.58 -0.25 -11.70
C LEU A 75 -24.38 0.31 -12.89
N PRO A 76 -24.64 1.63 -12.94
CA PRO A 76 -25.25 2.25 -14.10
C PRO A 76 -24.40 2.06 -15.36
N ASP A 77 -25.03 1.92 -16.54
CA ASP A 77 -24.34 1.76 -17.83
C ASP A 77 -23.39 2.92 -18.16
N SER A 78 -23.66 4.11 -17.62
CA SER A 78 -22.77 5.29 -17.75
C SER A 78 -21.47 5.21 -16.92
N SER A 79 -21.34 4.21 -16.05
CA SER A 79 -20.25 4.09 -15.07
C SER A 79 -19.27 2.94 -15.38
N PHE A 80 -19.48 2.19 -16.46
CA PHE A 80 -18.55 1.15 -16.88
C PHE A 80 -18.36 1.13 -18.40
N ALA A 81 -17.21 0.63 -18.83
CA ALA A 81 -16.89 0.36 -20.22
C ALA A 81 -16.17 -0.99 -20.30
N SER A 82 -16.28 -1.68 -21.44
CA SER A 82 -15.65 -2.99 -21.64
C SER A 82 -14.88 -3.02 -22.95
N LEU A 83 -13.57 -3.27 -22.88
CA LEU A 83 -12.71 -3.45 -24.05
C LEU A 83 -13.11 -4.69 -24.88
N VAL A 84 -13.81 -5.67 -24.29
CA VAL A 84 -14.27 -6.88 -24.96
C VAL A 84 -15.62 -6.66 -25.65
N ALA A 85 -16.57 -5.98 -24.99
CA ALA A 85 -17.86 -5.64 -25.61
C ALA A 85 -17.67 -4.68 -26.81
N VAL A 86 -16.67 -3.80 -26.68
CA VAL A 86 -16.11 -2.95 -27.73
C VAL A 86 -15.65 -3.71 -28.98
N ALA A 87 -15.24 -4.97 -28.85
CA ALA A 87 -14.74 -5.79 -29.95
C ALA A 87 -15.81 -6.73 -30.57
N GLY A 88 -16.97 -6.89 -29.92
CA GLY A 88 -17.99 -7.90 -30.26
C GLY A 88 -19.08 -7.46 -31.23
N GLU A 89 -19.30 -6.17 -31.45
CA GLU A 89 -20.36 -5.65 -32.34
C GLU A 89 -19.80 -4.67 -33.37
N GLY A 90 -19.11 -5.20 -34.39
CA GLY A 90 -18.57 -4.40 -35.49
C GLY A 90 -17.38 -3.53 -35.08
N ARG A 91 -16.33 -3.54 -35.89
CA ARG A 91 -15.05 -2.83 -35.64
C ARG A 91 -15.14 -1.28 -35.68
N GLY A 92 -16.28 -0.67 -35.35
CA GLY A 92 -16.54 0.75 -35.60
C GLY A 92 -16.41 1.69 -34.39
N ALA A 93 -17.13 1.41 -33.29
CA ALA A 93 -17.30 2.40 -32.22
C ALA A 93 -16.39 2.16 -31.00
N GLY A 94 -16.18 0.89 -30.62
CA GLY A 94 -15.43 0.58 -29.41
C GLY A 94 -13.92 0.70 -29.56
N ALA A 95 -13.38 0.24 -30.70
CA ALA A 95 -11.94 0.31 -30.98
C ALA A 95 -11.46 1.77 -31.08
N ALA A 96 -12.28 2.64 -31.69
CA ALA A 96 -12.03 4.08 -31.75
C ALA A 96 -12.00 4.72 -30.35
N ALA A 97 -12.91 4.33 -29.45
CA ALA A 97 -12.90 4.81 -28.06
C ALA A 97 -11.66 4.35 -27.29
N ALA A 98 -11.22 3.10 -27.49
CA ALA A 98 -10.01 2.58 -26.86
C ALA A 98 -8.75 3.33 -27.33
N GLU A 99 -8.64 3.61 -28.63
CA GLU A 99 -7.56 4.43 -29.20
C GLU A 99 -7.58 5.86 -28.65
N GLU A 100 -8.77 6.46 -28.52
CA GLU A 100 -8.93 7.78 -27.92
C GLU A 100 -8.49 7.81 -26.44
N TRP A 101 -8.90 6.81 -25.66
CA TRP A 101 -8.50 6.69 -24.24
C TRP A 101 -7.01 6.46 -24.09
N GLU A 102 -6.40 5.62 -24.93
CA GLU A 102 -4.96 5.42 -24.95
C GLU A 102 -4.22 6.71 -25.30
N ALA A 103 -4.68 7.43 -26.33
CA ALA A 103 -4.10 8.70 -26.75
C ALA A 103 -4.19 9.77 -25.63
N GLU A 104 -5.33 9.88 -24.95
CA GLU A 104 -5.50 10.80 -23.82
C GLU A 104 -4.64 10.36 -22.62
N GLY A 105 -4.58 9.07 -22.30
CA GLY A 105 -3.73 8.54 -21.24
C GLY A 105 -2.25 8.86 -21.48
N LEU A 106 -1.74 8.59 -22.69
CA LEU A 106 -0.37 8.94 -23.09
C LEU A 106 -0.11 10.45 -23.04
N ARG A 107 -1.10 11.27 -23.40
CA ARG A 107 -1.01 12.74 -23.28
C ARG A 107 -0.87 13.18 -21.83
N GLN A 108 -1.62 12.61 -20.90
CA GLN A 108 -1.52 12.93 -19.48
C GLN A 108 -0.19 12.45 -18.87
N ILE A 109 0.30 11.28 -19.29
CA ILE A 109 1.64 10.80 -18.94
C ILE A 109 2.70 11.78 -19.43
N ALA A 110 2.63 12.20 -20.70
CA ALA A 110 3.59 13.14 -21.30
C ALA A 110 3.63 14.51 -20.57
N ARG A 111 2.48 14.96 -20.04
CA ARG A 111 2.37 16.18 -19.23
C ARG A 111 2.95 16.03 -17.83
N GLY A 112 3.29 14.80 -17.40
CA GLY A 112 3.75 14.50 -16.05
C GLY A 112 2.62 14.52 -15.01
N ALA A 113 1.37 14.30 -15.43
CA ALA A 113 0.20 14.39 -14.56
C ALA A 113 -0.19 13.03 -13.94
N VAL A 114 0.55 11.96 -14.22
CA VAL A 114 0.22 10.58 -13.83
C VAL A 114 1.28 10.02 -12.91
N ALA A 115 0.85 9.40 -11.81
CA ALA A 115 1.71 8.62 -10.93
C ALA A 115 1.15 7.21 -10.71
N VAL A 116 2.00 6.35 -10.18
CA VAL A 116 1.67 4.96 -9.86
C VAL A 116 1.86 4.72 -8.36
N VAL A 117 0.90 4.06 -7.73
CA VAL A 117 1.04 3.54 -6.36
C VAL A 117 0.99 2.02 -6.43
N VAL A 118 2.08 1.36 -6.04
CA VAL A 118 2.11 -0.11 -5.91
C VAL A 118 1.98 -0.51 -4.45
N MET A 119 1.00 -1.36 -4.16
CA MET A 119 0.80 -1.94 -2.83
C MET A 119 1.67 -3.20 -2.70
N ALA A 120 2.83 -3.06 -2.05
CA ALA A 120 3.86 -4.08 -1.90
C ALA A 120 4.19 -4.40 -0.41
N GLY A 121 3.23 -4.17 0.48
CA GLY A 121 3.40 -4.41 1.92
C GLY A 121 3.38 -5.88 2.35
N GLY A 122 2.98 -6.79 1.45
CA GLY A 122 2.90 -8.23 1.73
C GLY A 122 4.25 -8.95 1.55
N GLN A 123 4.56 -9.86 2.47
CA GLN A 123 5.65 -10.83 2.30
C GLN A 123 5.25 -11.92 1.30
N GLY A 124 6.24 -12.52 0.63
CA GLY A 124 6.07 -13.62 -0.32
C GLY A 124 5.81 -14.99 0.32
N THR A 125 5.39 -15.07 1.59
CA THR A 125 5.36 -16.32 2.36
C THR A 125 4.48 -17.40 1.75
N ARG A 126 3.32 -17.04 1.17
CA ARG A 126 2.45 -17.98 0.44
C ARG A 126 3.08 -18.53 -0.84
N LEU A 127 4.12 -17.87 -1.36
CA LEU A 127 4.92 -18.31 -2.51
C LEU A 127 6.18 -19.07 -2.06
N GLY A 128 6.32 -19.37 -0.77
CA GLY A 128 7.50 -20.04 -0.21
C GLY A 128 8.76 -19.16 -0.19
N SER A 129 8.60 -17.83 -0.24
CA SER A 129 9.71 -16.88 -0.16
C SER A 129 9.66 -16.07 1.13
N THR A 130 10.83 -15.84 1.73
CA THR A 130 11.03 -14.91 2.85
C THR A 130 11.16 -13.46 2.41
N ASP A 131 11.37 -13.23 1.11
CA ASP A 131 11.57 -11.90 0.55
C ASP A 131 10.24 -11.18 0.30
N PRO A 132 10.27 -9.83 0.13
CA PRO A 132 9.12 -9.09 -0.33
C PRO A 132 8.57 -9.67 -1.64
N LYS A 133 7.23 -9.73 -1.78
CA LYS A 133 6.59 -10.41 -2.91
C LYS A 133 7.03 -9.89 -4.28
N GLY A 134 7.34 -8.59 -4.37
CA GLY A 134 7.82 -7.98 -5.61
C GLY A 134 9.21 -8.47 -6.07
N CYS A 135 10.02 -9.02 -5.16
CA CYS A 135 11.32 -9.61 -5.48
C CYS A 135 11.20 -11.01 -6.10
N TYR A 136 9.99 -11.60 -6.09
CA TYR A 136 9.79 -12.99 -6.50
C TYR A 136 10.06 -13.20 -8.00
N ASP A 137 10.84 -14.24 -8.30
CA ASP A 137 11.13 -14.72 -9.65
C ASP A 137 10.15 -15.84 -10.02
N ILE A 138 9.20 -15.52 -10.90
CA ILE A 138 8.21 -16.47 -11.43
C ILE A 138 8.79 -17.43 -12.48
N LYS A 139 10.11 -17.45 -12.67
CA LYS A 139 10.87 -18.35 -13.55
C LYS A 139 10.55 -18.20 -15.04
N LEU A 140 10.21 -16.98 -15.46
CA LEU A 140 10.22 -16.63 -16.89
C LEU A 140 11.64 -16.82 -17.47
N PRO A 141 11.79 -17.01 -18.80
CA PRO A 141 13.11 -17.17 -19.42
C PRO A 141 14.10 -16.04 -19.08
N SER A 142 13.60 -14.82 -18.86
CA SER A 142 14.38 -13.65 -18.48
C SER A 142 14.79 -13.59 -17.00
N ARG A 143 14.19 -14.43 -16.15
CA ARG A 143 14.39 -14.48 -14.68
C ARG A 143 14.12 -13.15 -13.96
N LYS A 144 13.34 -12.26 -14.57
CA LYS A 144 12.98 -10.96 -14.01
C LYS A 144 12.03 -11.11 -12.83
N SER A 145 12.25 -10.31 -11.80
CA SER A 145 11.33 -10.17 -10.67
C SER A 145 10.07 -9.39 -11.06
N LEU A 146 9.03 -9.48 -10.24
CA LEU A 146 7.81 -8.69 -10.45
C LEU A 146 8.09 -7.18 -10.46
N PHE A 147 8.95 -6.70 -9.55
CA PHE A 147 9.36 -5.30 -9.53
C PHE A 147 10.05 -4.89 -10.83
N GLN A 148 10.94 -5.73 -11.38
CA GLN A 148 11.61 -5.41 -12.64
C GLN A 148 10.62 -5.37 -13.81
N LEU A 149 9.69 -6.33 -13.90
CA LEU A 149 8.67 -6.34 -14.96
C LEU A 149 7.80 -5.07 -14.91
N GLN A 150 7.43 -4.62 -13.71
CA GLN A 150 6.63 -3.40 -13.52
C GLN A 150 7.44 -2.13 -13.81
N ALA A 151 8.70 -2.07 -13.37
CA ALA A 151 9.59 -0.95 -13.66
C ALA A 151 9.81 -0.77 -15.17
N GLU A 152 10.01 -1.87 -15.90
CA GLU A 152 10.19 -1.85 -17.35
C GLU A 152 8.91 -1.44 -18.09
N ARG A 153 7.71 -1.80 -17.57
CA ARG A 153 6.43 -1.28 -18.09
C ARG A 153 6.33 0.24 -17.92
N ILE A 154 6.71 0.75 -16.75
CA ILE A 154 6.74 2.20 -16.47
C ILE A 154 7.73 2.90 -17.43
N ALA A 155 8.95 2.40 -17.54
CA ALA A 155 9.96 2.94 -18.44
C ALA A 155 9.48 2.93 -19.90
N ARG A 156 8.80 1.86 -20.33
CA ARG A 156 8.24 1.76 -21.67
C ARG A 156 7.13 2.79 -21.91
N LEU A 157 6.24 3.01 -20.94
CA LEU A 157 5.20 4.04 -21.04
C LEU A 157 5.79 5.45 -21.12
N GLN A 158 6.82 5.75 -20.33
CA GLN A 158 7.55 7.03 -20.43
C GLN A 158 8.12 7.24 -21.85
N GLN A 159 8.72 6.21 -22.44
CA GLN A 159 9.24 6.28 -23.82
C GLN A 159 8.13 6.49 -24.86
N LEU A 160 7.00 5.79 -24.73
CA LEU A 160 5.87 5.91 -25.65
C LEU A 160 5.25 7.32 -25.57
N ALA A 161 5.03 7.82 -24.36
CA ALA A 161 4.51 9.17 -24.14
C ALA A 161 5.49 10.26 -24.59
N ALA A 162 6.80 10.08 -24.44
CA ALA A 162 7.80 11.01 -24.96
C ALA A 162 7.74 11.11 -26.49
N ARG A 163 7.58 9.98 -27.20
CA ARG A 163 7.39 9.99 -28.67
C ARG A 163 6.11 10.72 -29.08
N ARG A 164 5.03 10.54 -28.31
CA ARG A 164 3.75 11.24 -28.54
C ARG A 164 3.89 12.75 -28.36
N LEU A 165 4.64 13.18 -27.35
CA LEU A 165 4.93 14.59 -27.10
C LEU A 165 5.75 15.20 -28.22
N ALA A 166 6.80 14.52 -28.71
CA ALA A 166 7.65 14.98 -29.80
C ALA A 166 6.87 15.23 -31.11
N GLN A 167 5.71 14.59 -31.29
CA GLN A 167 4.80 14.85 -32.41
C GLN A 167 3.91 16.09 -32.19
N GLU A 168 3.56 16.42 -30.94
CA GLU A 168 2.67 17.55 -30.60
C GLU A 168 3.44 18.86 -30.29
N ALA A 169 4.68 18.76 -29.81
CA ALA A 169 5.54 19.91 -29.51
C ALA A 169 7.02 19.49 -29.40
N SER A 170 7.95 20.40 -29.77
CA SER A 170 9.39 20.27 -29.49
C SER A 170 9.70 20.51 -28.00
N ALA A 171 9.18 19.66 -27.13
CA ALA A 171 9.39 19.78 -25.70
C ALA A 171 10.58 18.93 -25.26
N ASP A 172 11.66 19.60 -24.86
CA ASP A 172 12.92 19.00 -24.39
C ASP A 172 12.84 18.52 -22.92
N ARG A 173 11.64 18.16 -22.44
CA ARG A 173 11.42 17.75 -21.05
C ARG A 173 11.35 16.23 -20.92
N PRO A 174 11.98 15.63 -19.89
CA PRO A 174 11.81 14.21 -19.62
C PRO A 174 10.37 13.91 -19.23
N VAL A 175 9.82 12.83 -19.79
CA VAL A 175 8.52 12.27 -19.37
C VAL A 175 8.78 11.35 -18.18
N VAL A 176 8.13 11.65 -17.05
CA VAL A 176 8.33 10.97 -15.78
C VAL A 176 6.99 10.48 -15.25
N ILE A 177 6.97 9.23 -14.76
CA ILE A 177 5.87 8.66 -13.98
C ILE A 177 6.45 8.34 -12.60
N PRO A 178 6.15 9.13 -11.55
CA PRO A 178 6.58 8.80 -10.21
C PRO A 178 5.98 7.47 -9.76
N TRP A 179 6.83 6.61 -9.21
CA TRP A 179 6.43 5.31 -8.70
C TRP A 179 6.53 5.29 -7.18
N TYR A 180 5.36 5.34 -6.54
CA TYR A 180 5.22 5.27 -5.10
C TYR A 180 5.06 3.81 -4.66
N VAL A 181 6.07 3.29 -3.97
CA VAL A 181 6.14 1.89 -3.56
C VAL A 181 5.76 1.78 -2.08
N MET A 182 4.54 1.32 -1.81
CA MET A 182 4.05 1.11 -0.45
C MET A 182 4.60 -0.20 0.11
N THR A 183 5.37 -0.13 1.19
CA THR A 183 5.91 -1.30 1.91
C THR A 183 5.25 -1.45 3.28
N SER A 184 5.58 -2.53 4.00
CA SER A 184 5.36 -2.64 5.45
C SER A 184 6.72 -2.57 6.14
N GLY A 185 6.75 -2.35 7.46
CA GLY A 185 7.99 -2.35 8.24
C GLY A 185 8.90 -3.54 7.93
N PRO A 186 8.40 -4.79 7.98
CA PRO A 186 9.19 -5.97 7.66
C PRO A 186 9.70 -6.03 6.21
N THR A 187 9.00 -5.44 5.24
CA THR A 187 9.41 -5.50 3.82
C THR A 187 10.24 -4.30 3.38
N ARG A 188 10.26 -3.21 4.16
CA ARG A 188 10.87 -1.93 3.77
C ARG A 188 12.35 -2.06 3.41
N GLY A 189 13.17 -2.51 4.36
CA GLY A 189 14.62 -2.56 4.19
C GLY A 189 15.05 -3.47 3.04
N ALA A 190 14.43 -4.66 2.94
CA ALA A 190 14.71 -5.61 1.86
C ALA A 190 14.29 -5.07 0.48
N THR A 191 13.14 -4.38 0.40
CA THR A 191 12.65 -3.80 -0.85
C THR A 191 13.58 -2.70 -1.35
N GLU A 192 13.95 -1.74 -0.49
CA GLU A 192 14.85 -0.67 -0.90
C GLU A 192 16.23 -1.19 -1.32
N LYS A 193 16.76 -2.18 -0.58
CA LYS A 193 18.02 -2.82 -0.92
C LYS A 193 17.93 -3.48 -2.30
N PHE A 194 16.85 -4.20 -2.57
CA PHE A 194 16.64 -4.86 -3.85
C PHE A 194 16.63 -3.87 -5.02
N PHE A 195 15.94 -2.73 -4.88
CA PHE A 195 15.95 -1.67 -5.90
C PHE A 195 17.34 -1.06 -6.10
N ARG A 196 18.08 -0.77 -5.01
CA ARG A 196 19.45 -0.25 -5.09
C ARG A 196 20.39 -1.22 -5.81
N ASP A 197 20.36 -2.49 -5.43
CA ASP A 197 21.20 -3.55 -6.02
C ASP A 197 20.95 -3.70 -7.53
N HIS A 198 19.72 -3.42 -7.98
CA HIS A 198 19.33 -3.49 -9.39
C HIS A 198 19.33 -2.12 -10.08
N ARG A 199 19.95 -1.09 -9.48
CA ARG A 199 20.04 0.28 -10.04
C ARG A 199 18.67 0.82 -10.47
N PHE A 200 17.66 0.61 -9.62
CA PHE A 200 16.27 1.03 -9.81
C PHE A 200 15.67 0.55 -11.15
N PHE A 201 16.20 -0.56 -11.69
CA PHE A 201 15.79 -1.15 -12.96
C PHE A 201 15.88 -0.17 -14.15
N GLY A 202 16.78 0.82 -14.06
CA GLY A 202 16.95 1.87 -15.08
C GLY A 202 16.01 3.07 -14.94
N LEU A 203 15.13 3.09 -13.94
CA LEU A 203 14.39 4.30 -13.55
C LEU A 203 15.31 5.25 -12.76
N ASP A 204 14.99 6.53 -12.80
CA ASP A 204 15.64 7.54 -11.98
C ASP A 204 15.26 7.34 -10.49
N PRO A 205 16.24 7.15 -9.59
CA PRO A 205 15.98 6.99 -8.15
C PRO A 205 15.13 8.09 -7.53
N GLU A 206 15.21 9.34 -8.02
CA GLU A 206 14.42 10.46 -7.50
C GLU A 206 12.91 10.31 -7.77
N ASN A 207 12.55 9.40 -8.69
CA ASN A 207 11.18 9.14 -9.10
C ASN A 207 10.64 7.80 -8.58
N VAL A 208 11.40 7.09 -7.75
CA VAL A 208 10.95 5.90 -7.03
C VAL A 208 10.90 6.22 -5.54
N VAL A 209 9.69 6.47 -5.03
CA VAL A 209 9.47 6.94 -3.67
C VAL A 209 8.89 5.81 -2.84
N PHE A 210 9.65 5.31 -1.88
CA PHE A 210 9.17 4.30 -0.96
C PHE A 210 8.46 4.96 0.22
N PHE A 211 7.30 4.46 0.61
CA PHE A 211 6.59 4.87 1.82
C PHE A 211 6.04 3.65 2.56
N GLU A 212 5.79 3.77 3.87
CA GLU A 212 5.38 2.64 4.70
C GLU A 212 3.92 2.74 5.14
N GLN A 213 3.18 1.61 5.08
CA GLN A 213 1.86 1.51 5.70
C GLN A 213 1.97 1.22 7.19
N ALA A 214 0.94 1.60 7.95
CA ALA A 214 0.92 1.37 9.39
C ALA A 214 0.72 -0.12 9.72
N ASN A 215 1.13 -0.48 10.93
CA ASN A 215 0.78 -1.77 11.52
C ASN A 215 -0.51 -1.62 12.35
N SER A 216 -1.35 -2.64 12.31
CA SER A 216 -2.53 -2.82 13.14
C SER A 216 -2.27 -3.87 14.22
N LEU A 217 -2.86 -3.65 15.39
CA LEU A 217 -2.88 -4.61 16.50
C LEU A 217 -4.01 -5.60 16.23
N THR A 218 -3.68 -6.88 16.09
CA THR A 218 -4.53 -7.87 15.40
C THR A 218 -5.54 -8.58 16.29
N LEU A 219 -5.62 -8.27 17.59
CA LEU A 219 -6.35 -9.09 18.56
C LEU A 219 -7.06 -8.28 19.64
N VAL A 220 -8.11 -8.89 20.21
CA VAL A 220 -8.87 -8.34 21.35
C VAL A 220 -7.98 -8.19 22.58
N ASN A 221 -7.12 -9.17 22.82
CA ASN A 221 -6.04 -9.11 23.79
C ASN A 221 -4.75 -9.04 23.00
N PHE A 222 -3.98 -7.97 23.16
CA PHE A 222 -2.70 -7.85 22.48
C PHE A 222 -1.75 -8.91 23.01
N LEU A 223 -1.01 -9.53 22.10
CA LEU A 223 -0.07 -10.60 22.42
C LEU A 223 1.35 -10.09 22.32
N PHE A 224 2.22 -10.64 23.16
CA PHE A 224 3.65 -10.59 22.94
C PHE A 224 4.08 -11.68 21.96
N ASP A 225 5.06 -11.39 21.12
CA ASP A 225 5.83 -12.40 20.41
C ASP A 225 7.00 -12.92 21.25
N ALA A 226 7.85 -13.76 20.64
CA ALA A 226 8.98 -14.41 21.30
C ALA A 226 10.04 -13.43 21.84
N GLU A 227 10.05 -12.18 21.37
CA GLU A 227 11.01 -11.14 21.77
C GLU A 227 10.36 -10.09 22.68
N PHE A 228 9.21 -10.42 23.28
CA PHE A 228 8.37 -9.49 24.03
C PHE A 228 7.94 -8.27 23.20
N GLN A 229 7.92 -8.37 21.87
CA GLN A 229 7.34 -7.34 20.98
C GLN A 229 5.83 -7.53 20.90
N ILE A 230 5.08 -6.43 20.75
CA ILE A 230 3.62 -6.57 20.59
C ILE A 230 3.37 -7.06 19.17
N SER A 231 2.68 -8.19 19.06
CA SER A 231 2.33 -8.78 17.79
C SER A 231 1.46 -7.81 17.00
N ALA A 232 1.93 -7.45 15.81
CA ALA A 232 1.26 -6.56 14.90
C ALA A 232 1.35 -7.12 13.48
N ALA A 233 0.38 -6.77 12.65
CA ALA A 233 0.39 -7.08 11.23
C ALA A 233 0.11 -5.79 10.45
N PRO A 234 0.46 -5.73 9.17
CA PRO A 234 0.09 -4.57 8.36
C PRO A 234 -1.44 -4.38 8.37
N ASP A 235 -1.90 -3.11 8.37
CA ASP A 235 -3.31 -2.74 8.53
C ASP A 235 -4.21 -3.01 7.30
N GLY A 236 -3.70 -3.77 6.34
CA GLY A 236 -4.38 -4.15 5.10
C GLY A 236 -4.17 -3.14 3.97
N ASN A 237 -4.57 -3.50 2.75
CA ASN A 237 -4.41 -2.62 1.59
C ASN A 237 -5.17 -1.29 1.71
N GLY A 238 -6.27 -1.25 2.48
CA GLY A 238 -6.99 -0.02 2.83
C GLY A 238 -6.17 0.97 3.65
N GLY A 239 -5.05 0.56 4.26
CA GLY A 239 -4.09 1.44 4.93
C GLY A 239 -3.40 2.43 3.99
N VAL A 240 -3.45 2.20 2.67
CA VAL A 240 -2.84 3.07 1.65
C VAL A 240 -3.26 4.53 1.80
N TYR A 241 -4.53 4.81 2.09
CA TYR A 241 -5.02 6.19 2.21
C TYR A 241 -4.42 6.93 3.41
N ALA A 242 -4.30 6.23 4.54
CA ALA A 242 -3.67 6.80 5.73
C ALA A 242 -2.17 7.00 5.49
N ALA A 243 -1.51 5.99 4.93
CA ALA A 243 -0.08 6.01 4.62
C ALA A 243 0.29 7.14 3.66
N LEU A 244 -0.48 7.35 2.59
CA LEU A 244 -0.27 8.45 1.64
C LEU A 244 -0.26 9.82 2.33
N LYS A 245 -1.09 10.00 3.36
CA LYS A 245 -1.17 11.24 4.13
C LYS A 245 -0.06 11.34 5.18
N THR A 246 0.16 10.30 5.97
CA THR A 246 1.13 10.34 7.09
C THR A 246 2.57 10.44 6.59
N GLU A 247 2.87 9.76 5.48
CA GLU A 247 4.19 9.75 4.84
C GLU A 247 4.38 10.91 3.85
N LYS A 248 3.45 11.87 3.80
CA LYS A 248 3.49 13.06 2.94
C LYS A 248 3.64 12.76 1.45
N VAL A 249 3.15 11.59 1.02
CA VAL A 249 3.13 11.22 -0.40
C VAL A 249 2.14 12.10 -1.16
N LEU A 250 1.01 12.47 -0.54
CA LEU A 250 0.06 13.44 -1.11
C LEU A 250 0.73 14.80 -1.35
N ASP A 251 1.54 15.28 -0.41
CA ASP A 251 2.28 16.54 -0.56
C ASP A 251 3.27 16.47 -1.73
N ASP A 252 3.93 15.32 -1.93
CA ASP A 252 4.83 15.09 -3.08
C ASP A 252 4.07 15.03 -4.41
N MET A 253 2.90 14.37 -4.43
CA MET A 253 2.00 14.33 -5.59
C MET A 253 1.55 15.74 -5.98
N ASP A 254 1.13 16.56 -5.00
CA ASP A 254 0.73 17.95 -5.22
C ASP A 254 1.90 18.80 -5.75
N ARG A 255 3.08 18.68 -5.14
CA ARG A 255 4.30 19.37 -5.58
C ARG A 255 4.68 19.03 -7.02
N ARG A 256 4.48 17.78 -7.43
CA ARG A 256 4.76 17.29 -8.79
C ARG A 256 3.63 17.56 -9.79
N GLY A 257 2.48 18.08 -9.34
CA GLY A 257 1.33 18.36 -10.19
C GLY A 257 0.59 17.12 -10.68
N ILE A 258 0.62 16.03 -9.90
CA ILE A 258 -0.06 14.78 -10.23
C ILE A 258 -1.58 14.98 -10.13
N LYS A 259 -2.30 14.49 -11.14
CA LYS A 259 -3.77 14.56 -11.23
C LYS A 259 -4.42 13.19 -11.25
N TYR A 260 -3.70 12.18 -11.73
CA TYR A 260 -4.20 10.83 -11.91
C TYR A 260 -3.25 9.84 -11.24
N VAL A 261 -3.81 8.92 -10.46
CA VAL A 261 -3.05 7.88 -9.76
C VAL A 261 -3.56 6.52 -10.18
N HIS A 262 -2.66 5.69 -10.70
CA HIS A 262 -2.94 4.27 -10.92
C HIS A 262 -2.45 3.47 -9.71
N ALA A 263 -3.38 2.91 -8.95
CA ALA A 263 -3.09 2.06 -7.79
C ALA A 263 -3.31 0.59 -8.11
N TYR A 264 -2.35 -0.28 -7.80
CA TYR A 264 -2.45 -1.73 -8.03
C TYR A 264 -1.65 -2.57 -7.02
N CYS A 265 -1.93 -3.87 -6.97
CA CYS A 265 -1.23 -4.83 -6.11
C CYS A 265 0.01 -5.42 -6.83
N VAL A 266 1.13 -5.54 -6.12
CA VAL A 266 2.42 -5.98 -6.69
C VAL A 266 2.38 -7.38 -7.34
N ASP A 267 1.37 -8.19 -7.05
CA ASP A 267 1.27 -9.59 -7.47
C ASP A 267 0.56 -9.84 -8.79
N ASN A 268 0.08 -8.79 -9.45
CA ASN A 268 -0.44 -8.88 -10.81
C ASN A 268 0.73 -8.87 -11.82
N TRP A 269 1.09 -10.06 -12.33
CA TRP A 269 2.20 -10.28 -13.26
C TRP A 269 1.78 -10.24 -14.72
#